data_AF-A0A972HUT9-F1
#
_entry.id   AF-A0A972HUT9-F1
#
_cell.length_a   1.000
_cell.length_b   1.000
_cell.length_c   1.000
_cell.angle_alpha   90.00
_cell.angle_beta   90.00
_cell.angle_gamma   90.00
#
_symmetry.space_group_name_H-M   'P 1'
#
loop_
_entity.id
_entity.type
_entity.pdbx_description
1 polymer ?
#
loop_
_entity_poly.entity_id
_entity_poly.type
_entity_poly.pdbx_seq_one_letter_code
_entity_poly.pdbx_strand_id
1 'polypeptide(L)'
;MKTTKKTISMLLVLTIVLATTVTVYADIDIETEIENTSSYLMQEVQDPYPGTIGGEWLILGLARSGVDLPYDYLANYYENLEKLFIQKQGEITRNKYSDYSRIVLALTAIGRDVTNVAGYNLLEKLNDFESVKKQGINGPLFALIAKNSGGYNLSSEKAFLGYILDNELPGGGFCLSGSTADPDITAIALQALSAYRDQKEVKEVIDRALNKLLEMELDNVESISQVIIGLTSIDIDPEEYGYVSKLLGYRLNDGSFRHLLNGRSDFMSTEQALLALAAYSRFIKGESPIYDMKDISEWKFYKYKVLLNGRYMVFDQPPINVNGRVLVPMRAIFESLGATVNWEQDIKRVTGTLGKISVMLTIGDKRAYLNNKEIELDVPALIQNGRTLVPIRFISGSLKAKVDWDADTNTVVITKE
;
A
#
# COMPACT_ATOMS: atom_id res chain seq x y z
N MET A 1 54.35 -51.72 45.16
CA MET A 1 54.71 -50.65 44.20
C MET A 1 53.84 -50.82 42.96
N LYS A 2 53.07 -49.77 42.62
CA LYS A 2 52.03 -49.76 41.58
C LYS A 2 52.65 -49.89 40.17
N THR A 3 52.18 -50.87 39.39
CA THR A 3 52.44 -50.98 37.95
C THR A 3 51.22 -50.45 37.19
N THR A 4 51.37 -49.26 36.61
CA THR A 4 50.34 -48.57 35.84
C THR A 4 50.26 -49.16 34.43
N LYS A 5 49.15 -49.81 34.08
CA LYS A 5 48.81 -50.15 32.69
C LYS A 5 48.42 -48.87 31.95
N LYS A 6 49.14 -48.53 30.87
CA LYS A 6 48.72 -47.51 29.90
C LYS A 6 47.66 -48.13 28.98
N THR A 7 46.41 -47.71 29.11
CA THR A 7 45.37 -47.90 28.09
C THR A 7 45.51 -46.80 27.04
N ILE A 8 45.69 -47.21 25.78
CA ILE A 8 45.58 -46.36 24.60
C ILE A 8 44.08 -46.25 24.30
N SER A 9 43.50 -45.06 24.45
CA SER A 9 42.17 -44.75 23.93
C SER A 9 42.32 -43.78 22.76
N MET A 10 42.08 -44.31 21.57
CA MET A 10 42.04 -43.61 20.29
C MET A 10 40.75 -42.79 20.24
N LEU A 11 40.86 -41.46 20.32
CA LEU A 11 39.73 -40.55 20.22
C LEU A 11 39.42 -40.34 18.72
N LEU A 12 38.37 -40.98 18.23
CA LEU A 12 37.81 -40.75 16.89
C LEU A 12 36.98 -39.46 16.95
N VAL A 13 37.54 -38.35 16.47
CA VAL A 13 36.79 -37.09 16.31
C VAL A 13 35.98 -37.20 15.02
N LEU A 14 34.68 -37.48 15.16
CA LEU A 14 33.72 -37.44 14.06
C LEU A 14 33.25 -35.99 13.87
N THR A 15 33.91 -35.24 12.99
CA THR A 15 33.40 -33.94 12.52
C THR A 15 32.20 -34.18 11.60
N ILE A 16 30.99 -33.96 12.11
CA ILE A 16 29.78 -33.86 11.30
C ILE A 16 29.83 -32.49 10.61
N VAL A 17 30.13 -32.49 9.32
CA VAL A 17 29.93 -31.33 8.45
C VAL A 17 28.44 -31.28 8.13
N LEU A 18 27.70 -30.42 8.83
CA LEU A 18 26.33 -30.08 8.47
C LEU A 18 26.42 -29.21 7.20
N ALA A 19 26.17 -29.81 6.04
CA ALA A 19 26.02 -29.05 4.80
C ALA A 19 24.67 -28.35 4.85
N THR A 20 24.64 -27.09 5.30
CA THR A 20 23.47 -26.22 5.09
C THR A 20 23.47 -25.80 3.63
N THR A 21 22.58 -26.36 2.83
CA THR A 21 22.28 -25.81 1.52
C THR A 21 21.65 -24.44 1.73
N VAL A 22 22.41 -23.38 1.51
CA VAL A 22 21.83 -22.05 1.32
C VAL A 22 21.18 -22.08 -0.05
N THR A 23 19.86 -22.20 -0.07
CA THR A 23 19.08 -22.00 -1.29
C THR A 23 19.22 -20.52 -1.63
N VAL A 24 19.99 -20.21 -2.67
CA VAL A 24 20.02 -18.87 -3.24
C VAL A 24 18.76 -18.73 -4.07
N TYR A 25 17.70 -18.18 -3.47
CA TYR A 25 16.56 -17.70 -4.23
C TYR A 25 17.08 -16.60 -5.17
N ALA A 26 16.64 -16.60 -6.43
CA ALA A 26 16.85 -15.42 -7.26
C ALA A 26 16.22 -14.23 -6.52
N ASP A 27 16.93 -13.10 -6.42
CA ASP A 27 16.39 -11.91 -5.78
C ASP A 27 15.05 -11.57 -6.44
N ILE A 28 13.96 -11.79 -5.70
CA ILE A 28 12.62 -11.43 -6.14
C ILE A 28 12.57 -9.91 -6.08
N ASP A 29 12.44 -9.26 -7.23
CA ASP A 29 12.32 -7.80 -7.30
C ASP A 29 10.89 -7.36 -6.94
N ILE A 30 10.59 -7.43 -5.64
CA ILE A 30 9.27 -7.11 -5.08
C ILE A 30 8.83 -5.68 -5.41
N GLU A 31 9.76 -4.73 -5.44
CA GLU A 31 9.44 -3.33 -5.72
C GLU A 31 8.94 -3.16 -7.15
N THR A 32 9.60 -3.78 -8.14
CA THR A 32 9.12 -3.80 -9.52
C THR A 32 7.75 -4.45 -9.64
N GLU A 33 7.48 -5.54 -8.91
CA GLU A 33 6.17 -6.18 -8.93
C GLU A 33 5.06 -5.30 -8.33
N ILE A 34 5.37 -4.61 -7.24
CA ILE A 34 4.50 -3.62 -6.61
C ILE A 34 4.20 -2.47 -7.58
N GLU A 35 5.21 -1.91 -8.25
CA GLU A 35 5.06 -0.80 -9.21
C GLU A 35 4.19 -1.20 -10.40
N ASN A 36 4.41 -2.39 -10.97
CA ASN A 36 3.63 -2.91 -12.10
C ASN A 36 2.18 -3.16 -11.69
N THR A 37 1.95 -3.82 -10.56
CA THR A 37 0.61 -4.13 -10.05
C THR A 37 -0.16 -2.86 -9.71
N SER A 38 0.49 -1.90 -9.06
CA SER A 38 -0.09 -0.59 -8.73
C SER A 38 -0.45 0.19 -10.01
N SER A 39 0.44 0.17 -11.01
CA SER A 39 0.20 0.82 -12.30
C SER A 39 -0.99 0.23 -13.04
N TYR A 40 -1.10 -1.11 -13.06
CA TYR A 40 -2.25 -1.81 -13.65
C TYR A 40 -3.55 -1.40 -12.96
N LEU A 41 -3.60 -1.48 -11.62
CA LEU A 41 -4.80 -1.18 -10.86
C LEU A 41 -5.24 0.28 -11.01
N MET A 42 -4.32 1.25 -10.95
CA MET A 42 -4.65 2.66 -11.15
C MET A 42 -5.11 2.97 -12.58
N GLN A 43 -4.63 2.22 -13.58
CA GLN A 43 -5.07 2.37 -14.97
C GLN A 43 -6.50 1.84 -15.17
N GLU A 44 -6.83 0.69 -14.59
CA GLU A 44 -8.11 0.03 -14.75
C GLU A 44 -9.21 0.61 -13.86
N VAL A 45 -8.86 1.04 -12.64
CA VAL A 45 -9.79 1.64 -11.69
C VAL A 45 -9.52 3.14 -11.64
N GLN A 46 -10.03 3.91 -12.59
CA GLN A 46 -9.76 5.36 -12.65
C GLN A 46 -10.55 6.17 -11.60
N ASP A 47 -11.69 5.64 -11.16
CA ASP A 47 -12.61 6.25 -10.19
C ASP A 47 -12.82 5.30 -9.00
N PRO A 48 -11.88 5.25 -8.03
CA PRO A 48 -12.01 4.37 -6.88
C PRO A 48 -13.23 4.73 -6.04
N TYR A 49 -13.99 3.71 -5.64
CA TYR A 49 -15.28 3.87 -4.96
C TYR A 49 -15.40 2.92 -3.77
N PRO A 50 -16.04 3.32 -2.66
CA PRO A 50 -16.23 2.44 -1.50
C PRO A 50 -16.85 1.09 -1.85
N GLY A 51 -16.18 0.01 -1.47
CA GLY A 51 -16.54 -1.34 -1.88
C GLY A 51 -15.36 -2.32 -1.89
N THR A 52 -15.69 -3.61 -2.00
CA THR A 52 -14.68 -4.67 -1.91
C THR A 52 -13.71 -4.67 -3.09
N ILE A 53 -14.18 -4.43 -4.32
CA ILE A 53 -13.34 -4.33 -5.52
C ILE A 53 -13.34 -2.88 -5.98
N GLY A 54 -12.18 -2.34 -6.34
CA GLY A 54 -11.98 -0.95 -6.72
C GLY A 54 -12.05 0.04 -5.55
N GLY A 55 -12.08 -0.47 -4.32
CA GLY A 55 -12.31 0.29 -3.10
C GLY A 55 -11.29 0.00 -2.02
N GLU A 56 -11.72 -0.60 -0.90
CA GLU A 56 -10.88 -0.65 0.31
C GLU A 56 -9.58 -1.45 0.14
N TRP A 57 -9.60 -2.59 -0.56
CA TRP A 57 -8.39 -3.39 -0.77
C TRP A 57 -7.37 -2.66 -1.64
N LEU A 58 -7.84 -2.11 -2.75
CA LEU A 58 -7.07 -1.25 -3.63
C LEU A 58 -6.43 -0.07 -2.88
N ILE A 59 -7.23 0.71 -2.16
CA ILE A 59 -6.76 1.92 -1.47
C ILE A 59 -5.75 1.57 -0.38
N LEU A 60 -6.02 0.53 0.40
CA LEU A 60 -5.09 0.07 1.42
C LEU A 60 -3.78 -0.43 0.83
N GLY A 61 -3.85 -1.29 -0.19
CA GLY A 61 -2.68 -1.86 -0.85
C GLY A 61 -1.80 -0.78 -1.45
N LEU A 62 -2.39 0.15 -2.20
CA LEU A 62 -1.70 1.30 -2.77
C LEU A 62 -1.07 2.17 -1.67
N ALA A 63 -1.85 2.59 -0.66
CA ALA A 63 -1.37 3.54 0.36
C ALA A 63 -0.22 2.98 1.20
N ARG A 64 -0.08 1.65 1.26
CA ARG A 64 0.94 0.97 2.06
C ARG A 64 2.05 0.33 1.24
N SER A 65 1.98 0.36 -0.09
CA SER A 65 2.99 -0.27 -0.96
C SER A 65 4.27 0.54 -1.12
N GLY A 66 4.27 1.81 -0.68
CA GLY A 66 5.42 2.70 -0.83
C GLY A 66 5.57 3.29 -2.24
N VAL A 67 4.65 2.96 -3.16
CA VAL A 67 4.61 3.61 -4.46
C VAL A 67 4.17 5.05 -4.34
N ASP A 68 4.68 5.86 -5.25
CA ASP A 68 4.23 7.21 -5.44
C ASP A 68 2.79 7.23 -5.94
N LEU A 69 1.86 7.62 -5.06
CA LEU A 69 0.44 7.69 -5.39
C LEU A 69 -0.02 9.08 -5.83
N PRO A 70 -0.91 9.12 -6.84
CA PRO A 70 -1.62 10.34 -7.18
C PRO A 70 -2.50 10.77 -6.02
N TYR A 71 -2.26 11.97 -5.55
CA TYR A 71 -3.03 12.56 -4.47
C TYR A 71 -4.55 12.54 -4.73
N ASP A 72 -4.98 12.89 -5.95
CA ASP A 72 -6.38 12.92 -6.41
C ASP A 72 -7.04 11.57 -6.27
N TYR A 73 -6.28 10.51 -6.47
CA TYR A 73 -6.83 9.18 -6.56
C TYR A 73 -7.38 8.74 -5.20
N LEU A 74 -6.58 8.97 -4.15
CA LEU A 74 -7.00 8.75 -2.76
C LEU A 74 -8.05 9.77 -2.30
N ALA A 75 -7.91 11.03 -2.73
CA ALA A 75 -8.89 12.07 -2.42
C ALA A 75 -10.26 11.76 -3.04
N ASN A 76 -10.30 11.26 -4.27
CA ASN A 76 -11.51 10.89 -4.99
C ASN A 76 -12.23 9.71 -4.30
N TYR A 77 -11.48 8.69 -3.86
CA TYR A 77 -12.04 7.64 -3.01
C TYR A 77 -12.71 8.22 -1.75
N TYR A 78 -12.03 9.14 -1.06
CA TYR A 78 -12.56 9.77 0.15
C TYR A 78 -13.82 10.61 -0.13
N GLU A 79 -13.83 11.40 -1.19
CA GLU A 79 -15.00 12.19 -1.60
C GLU A 79 -16.18 11.28 -1.98
N ASN A 80 -15.93 10.18 -2.68
CA ASN A 80 -16.94 9.18 -3.00
C ASN A 80 -17.48 8.50 -1.74
N LEU A 81 -16.63 8.25 -0.74
CA LEU A 81 -17.02 7.78 0.58
C LEU A 81 -17.92 8.78 1.31
N GLU A 82 -17.54 10.06 1.37
CA GLU A 82 -18.36 11.09 2.02
C GLU A 82 -19.74 11.20 1.35
N LYS A 83 -19.80 11.22 0.01
CA LYS A 83 -21.06 11.21 -0.75
C LYS A 83 -21.92 10.00 -0.40
N LEU A 84 -21.31 8.81 -0.32
CA LEU A 84 -22.01 7.58 0.06
C LEU A 84 -22.56 7.67 1.49
N PHE A 85 -21.78 8.17 2.45
CA PHE A 85 -22.20 8.34 3.84
C PHE A 85 -23.39 9.30 3.96
N ILE A 86 -23.35 10.43 3.24
CA ILE A 86 -24.47 11.38 3.19
C ILE A 86 -25.70 10.71 2.58
N GLN A 87 -25.56 10.05 1.43
CA GLN A 87 -26.66 9.38 0.74
C GLN A 87 -27.31 8.29 1.61
N LYS A 88 -26.49 7.56 2.37
CA LYS A 88 -26.92 6.45 3.23
C LYS A 88 -27.22 6.86 4.66
N GLN A 89 -27.19 8.16 4.98
CA GLN A 89 -27.40 8.68 6.33
C GLN A 89 -26.52 7.96 7.38
N GLY A 90 -25.27 7.68 7.02
CA GLY A 90 -24.29 6.99 7.86
C GLY A 90 -24.50 5.48 8.03
N GLU A 91 -25.45 4.87 7.31
CA GLU A 91 -25.73 3.43 7.38
C GLU A 91 -25.42 2.75 6.03
N ILE A 92 -24.14 2.47 5.77
CA ILE A 92 -23.69 1.79 4.54
C ILE A 92 -24.26 0.37 4.45
N THR A 93 -24.33 -0.33 5.59
CA THR A 93 -24.80 -1.71 5.66
C THR A 93 -25.36 -2.05 7.03
N ARG A 94 -26.29 -3.02 7.03
CA ARG A 94 -26.93 -3.60 8.23
C ARG A 94 -26.40 -4.98 8.61
N ASN A 95 -25.72 -5.63 7.67
CA ASN A 95 -25.37 -7.04 7.76
C ASN A 95 -23.89 -7.30 7.54
N LYS A 96 -23.14 -6.35 6.96
CA LYS A 96 -21.72 -6.54 6.60
C LYS A 96 -20.79 -5.57 7.32
N TYR A 97 -20.71 -5.65 8.65
CA TYR A 97 -19.93 -4.70 9.44
C TYR A 97 -18.42 -4.75 9.18
N SER A 98 -17.90 -5.84 8.61
CA SER A 98 -16.57 -5.89 8.01
C SER A 98 -16.33 -4.79 6.98
N ASP A 99 -17.37 -4.25 6.34
CA ASP A 99 -17.25 -3.13 5.41
C ASP A 99 -16.85 -1.85 6.15
N TYR A 100 -17.45 -1.56 7.32
CA TYR A 100 -17.01 -0.44 8.16
C TYR A 100 -15.56 -0.62 8.61
N SER A 101 -15.18 -1.84 9.01
CA SER A 101 -13.80 -2.14 9.40
C SER A 101 -12.81 -1.92 8.25
N ARG A 102 -13.12 -2.39 7.04
CA ARG A 102 -12.27 -2.15 5.85
C ARG A 102 -12.20 -0.67 5.49
N ILE A 103 -13.29 0.09 5.63
CA ILE A 103 -13.26 1.55 5.45
C ILE A 103 -12.35 2.21 6.49
N VAL A 104 -12.43 1.82 7.77
CA VAL A 104 -11.52 2.32 8.81
C VAL A 104 -10.06 2.04 8.43
N LEU A 105 -9.75 0.86 7.91
CA LEU A 105 -8.41 0.50 7.45
C LEU A 105 -7.95 1.38 6.27
N ALA A 106 -8.78 1.54 5.24
CA ALA A 106 -8.46 2.38 4.09
C ALA A 106 -8.24 3.85 4.50
N LEU A 107 -9.10 4.40 5.36
CA LEU A 107 -8.98 5.76 5.86
C LEU A 107 -7.75 5.96 6.73
N THR A 108 -7.45 5.01 7.61
CA THR A 108 -6.24 5.05 8.43
C THR A 108 -4.99 5.04 7.54
N ALA A 109 -4.97 4.19 6.50
CA ALA A 109 -3.86 4.07 5.57
C ALA A 109 -3.58 5.36 4.79
N ILE A 110 -4.63 6.13 4.48
CA ILE A 110 -4.50 7.44 3.82
C ILE A 110 -4.45 8.61 4.81
N GLY A 111 -4.41 8.37 6.12
CA GLY A 111 -4.32 9.44 7.13
C GLY A 111 -5.58 10.32 7.24
N ARG A 112 -6.77 9.73 7.09
CA ARG A 112 -8.07 10.40 7.27
C ARG A 112 -8.69 10.10 8.63
N ASP A 113 -9.41 11.09 9.16
CA ASP A 113 -10.12 10.97 10.44
C ASP A 113 -11.32 10.02 10.31
N VAL A 114 -11.24 8.87 10.98
CA VAL A 114 -12.28 7.84 11.01
C VAL A 114 -13.43 8.19 11.97
N THR A 115 -13.26 9.21 12.81
CA THR A 115 -14.28 9.66 13.77
C THR A 115 -15.20 10.73 13.19
N ASN A 116 -14.87 11.27 12.01
CA ASN A 116 -15.67 12.26 11.31
C ASN A 116 -15.60 12.06 9.79
N VAL A 117 -16.41 11.15 9.27
CA VAL A 117 -16.64 10.95 7.83
C VAL A 117 -18.01 11.51 7.50
N ALA A 118 -18.05 12.68 6.86
CA ALA A 118 -19.30 13.42 6.60
C ALA A 118 -20.21 13.59 7.84
N GLY A 119 -19.61 13.79 9.03
CA GLY A 119 -20.34 13.93 10.30
C GLY A 119 -20.64 12.61 11.02
N TYR A 120 -20.16 11.46 10.53
CA TYR A 120 -20.38 10.15 11.14
C TYR A 120 -19.09 9.57 11.72
N ASN A 121 -19.19 8.97 12.91
CA ASN A 121 -18.08 8.29 13.58
C ASN A 121 -18.12 6.78 13.26
N LEU A 122 -17.11 6.29 12.54
CA LEU A 122 -17.04 4.87 12.17
C LEU A 122 -16.78 3.97 13.38
N LEU A 123 -16.08 4.47 14.41
CA LEU A 123 -15.76 3.67 15.59
C LEU A 123 -17.01 3.34 16.42
N GLU A 124 -18.04 4.19 16.37
CA GLU A 124 -19.34 3.88 17.00
C GLU A 124 -20.01 2.66 16.36
N LYS A 125 -19.89 2.49 15.04
CA LYS A 125 -20.40 1.30 14.35
C LYS A 125 -19.66 0.05 14.79
N LEU A 126 -18.34 0.15 14.97
CA LEU A 126 -17.53 -0.98 15.44
C LEU A 126 -17.68 -1.27 16.94
N ASN A 127 -18.27 -0.37 17.72
CA ASN A 127 -18.59 -0.63 19.13
C ASN A 127 -19.85 -1.50 19.31
N ASP A 128 -20.72 -1.61 18.32
CA ASP A 128 -21.89 -2.50 18.39
C ASP A 128 -21.49 -3.96 18.14
N PHE A 129 -21.12 -4.67 19.22
CA PHE A 129 -20.70 -6.07 19.17
C PHE A 129 -21.76 -6.97 18.50
N GLU A 130 -23.04 -6.78 18.81
CA GLU A 130 -24.10 -7.65 18.28
C GLU A 130 -24.30 -7.44 16.77
N SER A 131 -24.19 -6.20 16.28
CA SER A 131 -24.25 -5.96 14.84
C SER A 131 -22.99 -6.41 14.11
N VAL A 132 -21.81 -6.24 14.71
CA VAL A 132 -20.54 -6.74 14.14
C VAL A 132 -20.54 -8.27 14.02
N LYS A 133 -21.00 -8.97 15.06
CA LYS A 133 -21.03 -10.44 15.13
C LYS A 133 -22.03 -11.08 14.15
N LYS A 134 -22.96 -10.35 13.53
CA LYS A 134 -23.94 -10.91 12.57
C LYS A 134 -23.30 -11.66 11.38
N GLN A 135 -22.06 -11.35 11.03
CA GLN A 135 -21.29 -12.05 9.99
C GLN A 135 -20.54 -13.29 10.51
N GLY A 136 -20.80 -13.72 11.74
CA GLY A 136 -19.94 -14.70 12.41
C GLY A 136 -18.56 -14.11 12.73
N ILE A 137 -17.55 -14.98 12.78
CA ILE A 137 -16.19 -14.63 13.21
C ILE A 137 -15.55 -13.53 12.34
N ASN A 138 -15.95 -13.40 11.07
CA ASN A 138 -15.41 -12.40 10.15
C ASN A 138 -15.59 -10.96 10.66
N GLY A 139 -16.72 -10.65 11.30
CA GLY A 139 -16.97 -9.33 11.86
C GLY A 139 -15.97 -8.95 12.96
N PRO A 140 -15.91 -9.71 14.07
CA PRO A 140 -14.94 -9.50 15.14
C PRO A 140 -13.48 -9.47 14.69
N LEU A 141 -13.09 -10.34 13.75
CA LEU A 141 -11.74 -10.36 13.17
C LEU A 141 -11.37 -9.01 12.56
N PHE A 142 -12.16 -8.55 11.59
CA PHE A 142 -11.89 -7.26 10.94
C PHE A 142 -12.05 -6.07 11.90
N ALA A 143 -12.94 -6.14 12.89
CA ALA A 143 -13.07 -5.10 13.90
C ALA A 143 -11.80 -4.96 14.75
N LEU A 144 -11.15 -6.07 15.13
CA LEU A 144 -9.87 -6.01 15.84
C LEU A 144 -8.73 -5.52 14.96
N ILE A 145 -8.66 -5.94 13.69
CA ILE A 145 -7.66 -5.43 12.73
C ILE A 145 -7.82 -3.91 12.56
N ALA A 146 -9.04 -3.42 12.33
CA ALA A 146 -9.35 -2.00 12.23
C ALA A 146 -8.97 -1.23 13.50
N LYS A 147 -9.33 -1.75 14.67
CA LYS A 147 -8.97 -1.16 15.97
C LYS A 147 -7.45 -1.02 16.13
N ASN A 148 -6.72 -2.11 15.86
CA ASN A 148 -5.28 -2.16 16.08
C ASN A 148 -4.52 -1.26 15.09
N SER A 149 -5.11 -0.98 13.92
CA SER A 149 -4.42 -0.27 12.85
C SER A 149 -3.97 1.14 13.21
N GLY A 150 -4.88 1.98 13.73
CA GLY A 150 -4.57 3.31 14.23
C GLY A 150 -4.41 3.38 15.75
N GLY A 151 -4.45 2.24 16.45
CA GLY A 151 -4.47 2.21 17.92
C GLY A 151 -5.76 2.81 18.51
N TYR A 152 -6.88 2.63 17.84
CA TYR A 152 -8.18 3.16 18.26
C TYR A 152 -8.70 2.45 19.52
N ASN A 153 -9.58 3.13 20.25
CA ASN A 153 -10.25 2.55 21.40
C ASN A 153 -11.65 2.07 21.01
N LEU A 154 -11.91 0.76 21.15
CA LEU A 154 -13.24 0.17 21.00
C LEU A 154 -13.69 -0.42 22.35
N SER A 155 -14.85 0.00 22.84
CA SER A 155 -15.43 -0.54 24.08
C SER A 155 -15.70 -2.05 24.00
N SER A 156 -15.91 -2.57 22.80
CA SER A 156 -16.21 -3.98 22.53
C SER A 156 -14.96 -4.85 22.27
N GLU A 157 -13.75 -4.32 22.41
CA GLU A 157 -12.47 -5.03 22.20
C GLU A 157 -12.43 -6.40 22.90
N LYS A 158 -12.73 -6.44 24.21
CA LYS A 158 -12.71 -7.69 24.99
C LYS A 158 -13.73 -8.71 24.49
N ALA A 159 -14.91 -8.25 24.06
CA ALA A 159 -15.94 -9.11 23.53
C ALA A 159 -15.53 -9.70 22.17
N PHE A 160 -14.90 -8.90 21.30
CA PHE A 160 -14.34 -9.39 20.04
C PHE A 160 -13.23 -10.42 20.26
N LEU A 161 -12.26 -10.11 21.13
CA LEU A 161 -11.15 -11.01 21.42
C LEU A 161 -11.65 -12.34 21.99
N GLY A 162 -12.52 -12.30 23.02
CA GLY A 162 -13.11 -13.51 23.60
C GLY A 162 -13.86 -14.33 22.56
N TYR A 163 -14.71 -13.69 21.73
CA TYR A 163 -15.44 -14.38 20.68
C TYR A 163 -14.52 -15.07 19.66
N ILE A 164 -13.42 -14.42 19.25
CA ILE A 164 -12.46 -15.02 18.33
C ILE A 164 -11.84 -16.27 18.97
N LEU A 165 -11.33 -16.17 20.19
CA LEU A 165 -10.68 -17.29 20.89
C LEU A 165 -11.65 -18.46 21.09
N ASP A 166 -12.90 -18.18 21.46
CA ASP A 166 -13.96 -19.19 21.62
C ASP A 166 -14.35 -19.91 20.31
N ASN A 167 -14.00 -19.33 19.15
CA ASN A 167 -14.27 -19.92 17.83
C ASN A 167 -13.06 -20.67 17.24
N GLU A 168 -11.97 -20.86 18.01
CA GLU A 168 -10.88 -21.76 17.59
C GLU A 168 -11.42 -23.18 17.40
N LEU A 169 -11.06 -23.81 16.28
CA LEU A 169 -11.45 -25.20 16.00
C LEU A 169 -10.58 -26.20 16.78
N PRO A 170 -11.09 -27.40 17.07
CA PRO A 170 -10.27 -28.49 17.60
C PRO A 170 -9.07 -28.78 16.68
N GLY A 171 -7.86 -28.71 17.23
CA GLY A 171 -6.62 -28.88 16.46
C GLY A 171 -6.05 -27.59 15.86
N GLY A 172 -6.67 -26.44 16.13
CA GLY A 172 -6.21 -25.13 15.69
C GLY A 172 -6.89 -24.63 14.42
N GLY A 173 -6.73 -23.33 14.18
CA GLY A 173 -7.30 -22.65 13.01
C GLY A 173 -8.77 -22.26 13.20
N PHE A 174 -9.29 -21.59 12.18
CA PHE A 174 -10.59 -20.94 12.21
C PHE A 174 -11.33 -21.16 10.90
N CYS A 175 -12.66 -20.99 10.91
CA CYS A 175 -13.47 -21.08 9.72
C CYS A 175 -14.64 -20.09 9.77
N LEU A 176 -15.15 -19.69 8.61
CA LEU A 176 -16.34 -18.84 8.54
C LEU A 176 -17.60 -19.60 8.99
N SER A 177 -17.65 -20.89 8.65
CA SER A 177 -18.74 -21.80 8.99
C SER A 177 -18.25 -23.25 8.91
N GLY A 178 -18.83 -24.13 9.73
CA GLY A 178 -18.50 -25.55 9.74
C GLY A 178 -17.47 -25.89 10.81
N SER A 179 -16.69 -26.95 10.56
CA SER A 179 -15.74 -27.53 11.52
C SER A 179 -14.37 -27.79 10.93
N THR A 180 -14.09 -27.26 9.74
CA THR A 180 -12.82 -27.44 9.03
C THR A 180 -12.15 -26.10 8.92
N ALA A 181 -10.90 -26.02 9.37
CA ALA A 181 -10.14 -24.78 9.30
C ALA A 181 -9.96 -24.34 7.83
N ASP A 182 -10.15 -23.05 7.61
CA ASP A 182 -10.09 -22.36 6.33
C ASP A 182 -8.83 -21.48 6.30
N PRO A 183 -8.04 -21.50 5.21
CA PRO A 183 -6.77 -20.78 5.17
C PRO A 183 -6.96 -19.26 5.30
N ASP A 184 -7.97 -18.68 4.65
CA ASP A 184 -8.23 -17.25 4.67
C ASP A 184 -8.60 -16.80 6.09
N ILE A 185 -9.60 -17.42 6.71
CA ILE A 185 -10.08 -17.04 8.04
C ILE A 185 -9.01 -17.32 9.10
N THR A 186 -8.25 -18.41 8.95
CA THR A 186 -7.14 -18.70 9.86
C THR A 186 -6.03 -17.65 9.75
N ALA A 187 -5.66 -17.24 8.54
CA ALA A 187 -4.66 -16.21 8.33
C ALA A 187 -5.13 -14.83 8.81
N ILE A 188 -6.39 -14.46 8.56
CA ILE A 188 -7.01 -13.24 9.09
C ILE A 188 -7.02 -13.26 10.63
N ALA A 189 -7.21 -14.43 11.27
CA ALA A 189 -7.08 -14.56 12.71
C ALA A 189 -5.66 -14.27 13.22
N LEU A 190 -4.61 -14.72 12.52
CA LEU A 190 -3.23 -14.35 12.86
C LEU A 190 -3.04 -12.83 12.80
N GLN A 191 -3.58 -12.18 11.77
CA GLN A 191 -3.53 -10.72 11.62
C GLN A 191 -4.21 -10.01 12.79
N ALA A 192 -5.44 -10.42 13.14
CA ALA A 192 -6.23 -9.82 14.23
C ALA A 192 -5.59 -10.03 15.62
N LEU A 193 -5.03 -11.22 15.85
CA LEU A 193 -4.46 -11.62 17.13
C LEU A 193 -3.01 -11.14 17.33
N SER A 194 -2.31 -10.74 16.27
CA SER A 194 -0.90 -10.29 16.31
C SER A 194 -0.60 -9.27 17.41
N ALA A 195 -1.46 -8.26 17.60
CA ALA A 195 -1.30 -7.22 18.62
C ALA A 195 -1.51 -7.72 20.07
N TYR A 196 -1.96 -8.96 20.24
CA TYR A 196 -2.26 -9.58 21.53
C TYR A 196 -1.33 -10.75 21.85
N ARG A 197 -0.33 -11.03 21.01
CA ARG A 197 0.61 -12.17 21.12
C ARG A 197 1.43 -12.24 22.41
N ASP A 198 1.50 -11.15 23.18
CA ASP A 198 2.13 -11.13 24.50
C ASP A 198 1.25 -11.78 25.59
N GLN A 199 -0.04 -11.94 25.32
CA GLN A 199 -0.94 -12.67 26.20
C GLN A 199 -0.75 -14.17 25.98
N LYS A 200 -0.41 -14.91 27.03
CA LYS A 200 -0.09 -16.34 26.97
C LYS A 200 -1.16 -17.15 26.23
N GLU A 201 -2.44 -16.95 26.56
CA GLU A 201 -3.56 -17.67 25.95
C GLU A 201 -3.68 -17.39 24.45
N VAL A 202 -3.57 -16.11 24.05
CA VAL A 202 -3.62 -15.72 22.64
C VAL A 202 -2.42 -16.27 21.88
N LYS A 203 -1.23 -16.25 22.48
CA LYS A 203 -0.02 -16.83 21.88
C LYS A 203 -0.20 -18.32 21.58
N GLU A 204 -0.74 -19.08 22.54
CA GLU A 204 -0.99 -20.51 22.35
C GLU A 204 -1.99 -20.79 21.22
N VAL A 205 -2.99 -19.93 21.02
CA VAL A 205 -3.95 -19.99 19.89
C VAL A 205 -3.24 -19.64 18.57
N ILE A 206 -2.42 -18.58 18.55
CA ILE A 206 -1.62 -18.21 17.37
C ILE A 206 -0.72 -19.37 16.94
N ASP A 207 -0.01 -20.01 17.88
CA ASP A 207 0.91 -21.11 17.60
C ASP A 207 0.15 -22.32 16.98
N ARG A 208 -1.04 -22.66 17.48
CA ARG A 208 -1.87 -23.74 16.92
C ARG A 208 -2.45 -23.37 15.55
N ALA A 209 -2.96 -22.15 15.40
CA ALA A 209 -3.48 -21.66 14.12
C ALA A 209 -2.39 -21.62 13.04
N LEU A 210 -1.19 -21.16 13.37
CA LEU A 210 -0.04 -21.17 12.48
C LEU A 210 0.32 -22.60 12.04
N ASN A 211 0.50 -23.52 12.99
CA ASN A 211 0.82 -24.91 12.66
C ASN A 211 -0.24 -25.53 11.74
N LYS A 212 -1.52 -25.27 12.02
CA LYS A 212 -2.63 -25.76 11.19
C LYS A 212 -2.61 -25.14 9.79
N LEU A 213 -2.31 -23.85 9.68
CA LEU A 213 -2.25 -23.11 8.42
C LEU A 213 -1.13 -23.61 7.51
N LEU A 214 0.04 -23.91 8.07
CA LEU A 214 1.20 -24.42 7.31
C LEU A 214 0.98 -25.82 6.71
N GLU A 215 -0.01 -26.57 7.20
CA GLU A 215 -0.41 -27.87 6.64
C GLU A 215 -1.38 -27.75 5.45
N MET A 216 -1.95 -26.56 5.21
CA MET A 216 -3.01 -26.38 4.23
C MET A 216 -2.48 -26.20 2.80
N GLU A 217 -3.20 -26.76 1.84
CA GLU A 217 -3.01 -26.43 0.44
C GLU A 217 -3.65 -25.08 0.12
N LEU A 218 -2.90 -24.23 -0.56
CA LEU A 218 -3.37 -22.93 -1.05
C LEU A 218 -3.41 -22.97 -2.58
N ASP A 219 -4.57 -22.77 -3.18
CA ASP A 219 -4.78 -22.97 -4.63
C ASP A 219 -5.25 -21.71 -5.38
N ASN A 220 -5.41 -20.60 -4.65
CA ASN A 220 -5.84 -19.32 -5.18
C ASN A 220 -5.08 -18.14 -4.56
N VAL A 221 -5.09 -17.01 -5.26
CA VAL A 221 -4.33 -15.81 -4.88
C VAL A 221 -4.83 -15.19 -3.58
N GLU A 222 -6.14 -15.17 -3.33
CA GLU A 222 -6.73 -14.56 -2.15
C GLU A 222 -6.23 -15.27 -0.88
N SER A 223 -6.32 -16.60 -0.83
CA SER A 223 -5.82 -17.40 0.29
C SER A 223 -4.31 -17.22 0.48
N ILE A 224 -3.52 -17.28 -0.61
CA ILE A 224 -2.05 -17.06 -0.53
C ILE A 224 -1.74 -15.65 0.02
N SER A 225 -2.48 -14.64 -0.43
CA SER A 225 -2.30 -13.26 -0.01
C SER A 225 -2.60 -13.10 1.48
N GLN A 226 -3.72 -13.65 1.96
CA GLN A 226 -4.05 -13.61 3.39
C GLN A 226 -2.99 -14.31 4.24
N VAL A 227 -2.45 -15.45 3.78
CA VAL A 227 -1.37 -16.19 4.47
C VAL A 227 -0.10 -15.36 4.55
N ILE A 228 0.35 -14.73 3.45
CA ILE A 228 1.52 -13.83 3.45
C ILE A 228 1.32 -12.70 4.47
N ILE A 229 0.15 -12.06 4.47
CA ILE A 229 -0.16 -10.97 5.40
C ILE A 229 -0.23 -11.48 6.86
N GLY A 230 -0.77 -12.68 7.07
CA GLY A 230 -0.85 -13.32 8.39
C GLY A 230 0.53 -13.63 8.98
N LEU A 231 1.41 -14.25 8.19
CA LEU A 231 2.77 -14.61 8.62
C LEU A 231 3.61 -13.37 8.92
N THR A 232 3.62 -12.39 8.02
CA THR A 232 4.34 -11.13 8.23
C THR A 232 3.83 -10.35 9.45
N SER A 233 2.53 -10.46 9.78
CA SER A 233 1.95 -9.83 10.98
C SER A 233 2.44 -10.43 12.30
N ILE A 234 3.00 -11.65 12.29
CA ILE A 234 3.55 -12.34 13.47
C ILE A 234 5.07 -12.54 13.36
N ASP A 235 5.73 -11.74 12.53
CA ASP A 235 7.18 -11.74 12.27
C ASP A 235 7.74 -13.06 11.70
N ILE A 236 6.99 -13.72 10.82
CA ILE A 236 7.44 -14.91 10.11
C ILE A 236 7.63 -14.57 8.63
N ASP A 237 8.78 -14.95 8.09
CA ASP A 237 9.08 -14.79 6.67
C ASP A 237 8.24 -15.78 5.84
N PRO A 238 7.28 -15.31 5.03
CA PRO A 238 6.46 -16.18 4.20
C PRO A 238 7.25 -16.89 3.08
N GLU A 239 8.43 -16.38 2.70
CA GLU A 239 9.24 -16.98 1.65
C GLU A 239 10.08 -18.17 2.13
N GLU A 240 10.29 -18.33 3.45
CA GLU A 240 10.80 -19.60 4.02
C GLU A 240 9.91 -20.80 3.66
N TYR A 241 8.63 -20.55 3.37
CA TYR A 241 7.64 -21.51 2.93
C TYR A 241 7.30 -21.39 1.42
N GLY A 242 7.99 -20.50 0.70
CA GLY A 242 7.80 -20.26 -0.73
C GLY A 242 6.48 -19.59 -1.12
N TYR A 243 5.77 -18.95 -0.17
CA TYR A 243 4.45 -18.39 -0.45
C TYR A 243 4.52 -17.15 -1.35
N VAL A 244 5.58 -16.34 -1.27
CA VAL A 244 5.74 -15.17 -2.14
C VAL A 244 6.06 -15.64 -3.55
N SER A 245 7.01 -16.56 -3.72
CA SER A 245 7.26 -17.24 -5.00
C SER A 245 6.00 -17.86 -5.59
N LYS A 246 5.18 -18.51 -4.76
CA LYS A 246 3.90 -19.09 -5.19
C LYS A 246 2.90 -18.04 -5.65
N LEU A 247 2.75 -16.93 -4.93
CA LEU A 247 1.91 -15.80 -5.33
C LEU A 247 2.31 -15.27 -6.70
N LEU A 248 3.61 -15.05 -6.92
CA LEU A 248 4.14 -14.53 -8.19
C LEU A 248 3.92 -15.48 -9.38
N GLY A 249 3.71 -16.78 -9.13
CA GLY A 249 3.30 -17.74 -10.16
C GLY A 249 1.93 -17.47 -10.79
N TYR A 250 1.09 -16.66 -10.15
CA TYR A 250 -0.24 -16.26 -10.66
C TYR A 250 -0.23 -14.94 -11.43
N ARG A 251 0.91 -14.25 -11.45
CA ARG A 251 1.07 -12.96 -12.10
C ARG A 251 1.01 -13.07 -13.62
N LEU A 252 0.46 -12.04 -14.26
CA LEU A 252 0.43 -11.84 -15.71
C LEU A 252 1.40 -10.72 -16.13
N ASN A 253 1.79 -10.72 -17.40
CA ASN A 253 2.78 -9.78 -17.93
C ASN A 253 2.35 -8.30 -17.87
N ASP A 254 1.06 -8.02 -17.70
CA ASP A 254 0.50 -6.67 -17.59
C ASP A 254 0.47 -6.15 -16.14
N GLY A 255 0.96 -6.92 -15.16
CA GLY A 255 0.94 -6.57 -13.75
C GLY A 255 -0.29 -7.08 -12.99
N SER A 256 -1.26 -7.70 -13.67
CA SER A 256 -2.43 -8.28 -13.01
C SER A 256 -2.17 -9.68 -12.45
N PHE A 257 -3.06 -10.16 -11.59
CA PHE A 257 -3.02 -11.52 -11.04
C PHE A 257 -4.28 -12.30 -11.41
N ARG A 258 -4.12 -13.62 -11.54
CA ARG A 258 -5.22 -14.56 -11.78
C ARG A 258 -5.70 -15.14 -10.47
N HIS A 259 -7.00 -15.41 -10.34
CA HIS A 259 -7.53 -16.17 -9.21
C HIS A 259 -6.96 -17.60 -9.12
N LEU A 260 -6.99 -18.35 -10.23
CA LEU A 260 -6.42 -19.69 -10.39
C LEU A 260 -5.32 -19.69 -11.45
N LEU A 261 -4.37 -20.63 -11.39
CA LEU A 261 -3.22 -20.70 -12.33
C LEU A 261 -3.62 -20.72 -13.80
N ASN A 262 -4.76 -21.34 -14.13
CA ASN A 262 -5.31 -21.43 -15.49
C ASN A 262 -6.35 -20.33 -15.81
N GLY A 263 -6.52 -19.34 -14.93
CA GLY A 263 -7.54 -18.31 -15.01
C GLY A 263 -7.24 -17.17 -15.99
N ARG A 264 -7.90 -16.03 -15.82
CA ARG A 264 -7.59 -14.76 -16.47
C ARG A 264 -7.27 -13.73 -15.40
N SER A 265 -6.90 -12.51 -15.80
CA SER A 265 -6.82 -11.39 -14.86
C SER A 265 -8.10 -11.31 -14.03
N ASP A 266 -7.94 -11.16 -12.72
CA ASP A 266 -9.00 -10.98 -11.74
C ASP A 266 -8.68 -9.79 -10.83
N PHE A 267 -9.64 -8.88 -10.67
CA PHE A 267 -9.44 -7.66 -9.90
C PHE A 267 -9.25 -7.92 -8.41
N MET A 268 -10.04 -8.81 -7.81
CA MET A 268 -9.93 -9.12 -6.37
C MET A 268 -8.57 -9.74 -6.09
N SER A 269 -8.17 -10.72 -6.92
CA SER A 269 -6.87 -11.35 -6.81
C SER A 269 -5.74 -10.32 -6.96
N THR A 270 -5.86 -9.40 -7.92
CA THR A 270 -4.84 -8.36 -8.15
C THR A 270 -4.72 -7.38 -6.98
N GLU A 271 -5.84 -6.93 -6.41
CA GLU A 271 -5.84 -6.03 -5.25
C GLU A 271 -5.27 -6.70 -4.00
N GLN A 272 -5.64 -7.96 -3.74
CA GLN A 272 -5.10 -8.69 -2.59
C GLN A 272 -3.63 -9.10 -2.79
N ALA A 273 -3.22 -9.40 -4.02
CA ALA A 273 -1.81 -9.62 -4.35
C ALA A 273 -0.97 -8.37 -4.09
N LEU A 274 -1.43 -7.18 -4.50
CA LEU A 274 -0.76 -5.92 -4.18
C LEU A 274 -0.61 -5.75 -2.66
N LEU A 275 -1.68 -6.02 -1.90
CA LEU A 275 -1.64 -5.91 -0.44
C LEU A 275 -0.64 -6.89 0.20
N ALA A 276 -0.57 -8.13 -0.29
CA ALA A 276 0.40 -9.12 0.17
C ALA A 276 1.84 -8.77 -0.21
N LEU A 277 2.07 -8.29 -1.42
CA LEU A 277 3.39 -7.81 -1.85
C LEU A 277 3.84 -6.61 -1.02
N ALA A 278 2.95 -5.66 -0.76
CA ALA A 278 3.22 -4.54 0.15
C ALA A 278 3.55 -5.05 1.56
N ALA A 279 2.80 -6.02 2.09
CA ALA A 279 3.07 -6.59 3.42
C ALA A 279 4.46 -7.24 3.48
N TYR A 280 4.84 -7.99 2.44
CA TYR A 280 6.16 -8.62 2.35
C TYR A 280 7.29 -7.60 2.18
N SER A 281 7.12 -6.58 1.31
CA SER A 281 8.09 -5.49 1.15
C SER A 281 8.36 -4.78 2.47
N ARG A 282 7.31 -4.47 3.24
CA ARG A 282 7.44 -3.87 4.57
C ARG A 282 8.19 -4.78 5.54
N PHE A 283 7.87 -6.08 5.54
CA PHE A 283 8.54 -7.07 6.38
C PHE A 283 10.05 -7.15 6.10
N ILE A 284 10.47 -7.27 4.83
CA ILE A 284 11.90 -7.34 4.49
C ILE A 284 12.65 -6.03 4.76
N LYS A 285 11.94 -4.89 4.76
CA LYS A 285 12.48 -3.57 5.14
C LYS A 285 12.51 -3.33 6.65
N GLY A 286 11.97 -4.24 7.46
CA GLY A 286 11.86 -4.08 8.91
C GLY A 286 10.88 -2.98 9.34
N GLU A 287 9.90 -2.67 8.48
CA GLU A 287 8.83 -1.71 8.76
C GLU A 287 7.69 -2.36 9.55
N SER A 288 6.75 -1.55 10.06
CA SER A 288 5.59 -2.08 10.76
C SER A 288 4.73 -2.98 9.85
N PRO A 289 4.03 -3.99 10.41
CA PRO A 289 3.10 -4.82 9.65
C PRO A 289 2.09 -4.01 8.84
N ILE A 290 1.57 -4.58 7.74
CA ILE A 290 0.74 -3.83 6.77
C ILE A 290 -0.43 -3.09 7.41
N TYR A 291 -1.08 -3.72 8.40
CA TYR A 291 -2.20 -3.14 9.13
C TYR A 291 -1.79 -2.30 10.33
N ASP A 292 -0.56 -2.38 10.83
CA ASP A 292 -0.08 -1.46 11.87
C ASP A 292 0.35 -0.15 11.24
N MET A 293 -0.52 0.86 11.34
CA MET A 293 -0.40 2.15 10.68
C MET A 293 -0.08 3.28 11.66
N LYS A 294 0.39 2.95 12.86
CA LYS A 294 0.82 3.95 13.85
C LYS A 294 2.10 4.69 13.42
N ASP A 295 2.77 4.19 12.38
CA ASP A 295 3.91 4.80 11.71
C ASP A 295 3.52 5.89 10.69
N ILE A 296 2.24 5.99 10.32
CA ILE A 296 1.76 6.98 9.35
C ILE A 296 1.78 8.38 9.99
N SER A 297 2.74 9.21 9.55
CA SER A 297 2.62 10.66 9.69
C SER A 297 1.55 11.19 8.74
N GLU A 298 0.79 12.22 9.13
CA GLU A 298 -0.26 12.85 8.31
C GLU A 298 0.10 12.87 6.82
N TRP A 299 -0.74 12.24 5.98
CA TRP A 299 -0.62 12.36 4.54
C TRP A 299 -0.72 13.84 4.17
N LYS A 300 0.29 14.37 3.47
CA LYS A 300 0.23 15.75 2.98
C LYS A 300 -0.64 15.79 1.75
N PHE A 301 -1.89 16.18 1.97
CA PHE A 301 -2.87 16.28 0.92
C PHE A 301 -2.53 17.45 -0.04
N TYR A 302 -2.11 17.16 -1.28
CA TYR A 302 -1.64 18.18 -2.24
C TYR A 302 -2.79 18.80 -3.02
N LYS A 303 -3.13 20.06 -2.72
CA LYS A 303 -4.20 20.80 -3.39
C LYS A 303 -4.08 20.86 -4.93
N TYR A 304 -2.86 20.79 -5.48
CA TYR A 304 -2.57 20.97 -6.91
C TYR A 304 -1.84 19.77 -7.49
N LYS A 305 -2.32 19.25 -8.62
CA LYS A 305 -2.01 17.90 -9.11
C LYS A 305 -1.54 17.97 -10.57
N VAL A 306 -0.77 16.99 -11.05
CA VAL A 306 -0.26 16.95 -12.44
C VAL A 306 -0.52 15.58 -13.05
N LEU A 307 -1.24 15.53 -14.16
CA LEU A 307 -1.54 14.34 -14.97
C LEU A 307 -0.74 14.41 -16.28
N LEU A 308 0.30 13.60 -16.44
CA LEU A 308 1.13 13.53 -17.65
C LEU A 308 0.80 12.26 -18.46
N ASN A 309 0.33 12.42 -19.70
CA ASN A 309 -0.03 11.32 -20.60
C ASN A 309 -1.01 10.31 -19.96
N GLY A 310 -1.98 10.81 -19.19
CA GLY A 310 -2.95 9.99 -18.47
C GLY A 310 -2.43 9.36 -17.18
N ARG A 311 -1.19 9.64 -16.76
CA ARG A 311 -0.61 9.18 -15.50
C ARG A 311 -0.30 10.35 -14.59
N TYR A 312 -0.79 10.31 -13.37
CA TYR A 312 -0.49 11.35 -12.40
C TYR A 312 0.96 11.27 -11.97
N MET A 313 1.56 12.44 -11.79
CA MET A 313 2.92 12.59 -11.32
C MET A 313 2.94 12.88 -9.83
N VAL A 314 3.88 12.25 -9.14
CA VAL A 314 4.18 12.52 -7.73
C VAL A 314 5.49 13.28 -7.65
N PHE A 315 5.58 14.13 -6.64
CA PHE A 315 6.72 14.99 -6.45
C PHE A 315 7.09 15.03 -4.97
N ASP A 316 8.38 14.97 -4.69
CA ASP A 316 8.95 15.25 -3.37
C ASP A 316 8.71 16.71 -2.93
N GLN A 317 8.61 17.62 -3.90
CA GLN A 317 8.05 18.96 -3.74
C GLN A 317 6.79 19.09 -4.58
N PRO A 318 5.59 19.15 -3.98
CA PRO A 318 4.34 19.26 -4.73
C PRO A 318 4.23 20.59 -5.49
N PRO A 319 3.31 20.66 -6.47
CA PRO A 319 2.90 21.92 -7.05
C PRO A 319 2.34 22.88 -5.98
N ILE A 320 2.58 24.17 -6.18
CA ILE A 320 2.18 25.22 -5.24
C ILE A 320 1.40 26.31 -5.96
N ASN A 321 0.62 27.08 -5.22
CA ASN A 321 0.02 28.31 -5.74
C ASN A 321 0.76 29.53 -5.19
N VAL A 322 1.25 30.35 -6.11
CA VAL A 322 1.85 31.65 -5.81
C VAL A 322 1.03 32.70 -6.52
N ASN A 323 0.33 33.56 -5.76
CA ASN A 323 -0.47 34.67 -6.27
C ASN A 323 -1.49 34.26 -7.37
N GLY A 324 -2.15 33.12 -7.20
CA GLY A 324 -3.14 32.61 -8.16
C GLY A 324 -2.53 31.87 -9.36
N ARG A 325 -1.23 31.60 -9.36
CA ARG A 325 -0.53 30.82 -10.39
C ARG A 325 -0.01 29.52 -9.81
N VAL A 326 -0.33 28.41 -10.46
CA VAL A 326 0.19 27.09 -10.09
C VAL A 326 1.60 26.95 -10.67
N LEU A 327 2.58 26.68 -9.80
CA LEU A 327 3.94 26.32 -10.17
C LEU A 327 4.15 24.84 -9.93
N VAL A 328 4.86 24.19 -10.84
CA VAL A 328 5.08 22.75 -10.85
C VAL A 328 6.58 22.42 -10.94
N PRO A 329 7.04 21.27 -10.44
CA PRO A 329 8.45 20.85 -10.52
C PRO A 329 8.91 20.66 -11.96
N MET A 330 9.79 21.54 -12.43
CA MET A 330 10.24 21.56 -13.83
C MET A 330 10.96 20.27 -14.22
N ARG A 331 11.91 19.83 -13.38
CA ARG A 331 12.80 18.71 -13.70
C ARG A 331 12.02 17.43 -13.97
N ALA A 332 11.18 17.04 -13.01
CA ALA A 332 10.37 15.82 -13.10
C ALA A 332 9.52 15.82 -14.39
N ILE A 333 8.79 16.91 -14.67
CA ILE A 333 7.94 16.99 -15.87
C ILE A 333 8.77 16.90 -17.16
N PHE A 334 9.89 17.60 -17.22
CA PHE A 334 10.71 17.66 -18.42
C PHE A 334 11.41 16.32 -18.69
N GLU A 335 11.95 15.68 -17.67
CA GLU A 335 12.58 14.36 -17.77
C GLU A 335 11.55 13.30 -18.18
N SER A 336 10.33 13.33 -17.62
CA SER A 336 9.24 12.43 -18.04
C SER A 336 8.75 12.67 -19.48
N LEU A 337 8.94 13.87 -20.04
CA LEU A 337 8.70 14.16 -21.46
C LEU A 337 9.85 13.68 -22.37
N GLY A 338 10.98 13.26 -21.79
CA GLY A 338 12.18 12.78 -22.45
C GLY A 338 13.29 13.83 -22.63
N ALA A 339 13.19 14.97 -21.93
CA ALA A 339 14.19 16.03 -21.97
C ALA A 339 15.32 15.78 -20.96
N THR A 340 16.48 16.39 -21.17
CA THR A 340 17.53 16.52 -20.14
C THR A 340 17.41 17.86 -19.43
N VAL A 341 17.72 17.91 -18.14
CA VAL A 341 17.66 19.14 -17.35
C VAL A 341 18.99 19.41 -16.67
N ASN A 342 19.64 20.52 -17.03
CA ASN A 342 20.89 20.98 -16.44
C ASN A 342 20.67 22.15 -15.48
N TRP A 343 21.44 22.19 -14.39
CA TRP A 343 21.42 23.28 -13.41
C TRP A 343 22.80 23.95 -13.34
N GLU A 344 22.82 25.27 -13.49
CA GLU A 344 24.02 26.11 -13.39
C GLU A 344 23.93 26.97 -12.13
N GLN A 345 24.68 26.58 -11.09
CA GLN A 345 24.58 27.17 -9.76
C GLN A 345 24.97 28.66 -9.71
N ASP A 346 26.06 29.05 -10.40
CA ASP A 346 26.65 30.39 -10.31
C ASP A 346 25.70 31.50 -10.77
N ILE A 347 24.87 31.17 -11.76
CA ILE A 347 23.91 32.08 -12.38
C ILE A 347 22.46 31.71 -12.07
N LYS A 348 22.23 30.70 -11.22
CA LYS A 348 20.92 30.16 -10.84
C LYS A 348 20.01 29.89 -12.06
N ARG A 349 20.57 29.22 -13.07
CA ARG A 349 19.88 28.92 -14.32
C ARG A 349 19.56 27.45 -14.44
N VAL A 350 18.34 27.15 -14.85
CA VAL A 350 17.92 25.81 -15.26
C VAL A 350 17.72 25.79 -16.77
N THR A 351 18.24 24.75 -17.41
CA THR A 351 18.18 24.56 -18.86
C THR A 351 17.61 23.17 -19.17
N GLY A 352 16.44 23.12 -19.80
CA GLY A 352 15.80 21.91 -20.30
C GLY A 352 16.03 21.73 -21.80
N THR A 353 16.41 20.52 -22.25
CA THR A 353 16.69 20.24 -23.67
C THR A 353 16.00 18.97 -24.15
N LEU A 354 15.21 19.08 -25.24
CA LEU A 354 14.61 17.93 -25.94
C LEU A 354 14.90 18.04 -27.44
N GLY A 355 15.84 17.21 -27.93
CA GLY A 355 16.29 17.29 -29.32
C GLY A 355 16.87 18.67 -29.65
N LYS A 356 16.19 19.43 -30.52
CA LYS A 356 16.58 20.81 -30.88
C LYS A 356 15.89 21.90 -30.05
N ILE A 357 14.98 21.52 -29.16
CA ILE A 357 14.24 22.45 -28.32
C ILE A 357 15.07 22.72 -27.06
N SER A 358 15.34 24.00 -26.78
CA SER A 358 16.03 24.45 -25.58
C SER A 358 15.20 25.47 -24.82
N VAL A 359 15.09 25.27 -23.51
CA VAL A 359 14.29 26.06 -22.58
C VAL A 359 15.22 26.54 -21.46
N MET A 360 15.37 27.85 -21.28
CA MET A 360 16.23 28.43 -20.26
C MET A 360 15.47 29.37 -19.33
N LEU A 361 15.68 29.20 -18.03
CA LEU A 361 15.05 30.01 -16.98
C LEU A 361 16.08 30.40 -15.93
N THR A 362 15.99 31.63 -15.42
CA THR A 362 16.80 32.10 -14.29
C THR A 362 15.92 32.32 -13.08
N ILE A 363 16.30 31.79 -11.92
CA ILE A 363 15.48 31.86 -10.70
C ILE A 363 15.27 33.32 -10.28
N GLY A 364 14.01 33.70 -10.02
CA GLY A 364 13.62 35.06 -9.65
C GLY A 364 13.44 36.03 -10.83
N ASP A 365 13.82 35.63 -12.05
CA ASP A 365 13.56 36.42 -13.26
C ASP A 365 12.21 36.00 -13.88
N LYS A 366 11.49 36.97 -14.45
CA LYS A 366 10.29 36.70 -15.25
C LYS A 366 10.63 36.36 -16.70
N ARG A 367 11.86 36.62 -17.15
CA ARG A 367 12.29 36.30 -18.51
C ARG A 367 12.76 34.86 -18.59
N ALA A 368 12.17 34.14 -19.53
CA ALA A 368 12.56 32.81 -19.95
C ALA A 368 12.89 32.82 -21.44
N TYR A 369 13.57 31.79 -21.93
CA TYR A 369 13.93 31.69 -23.34
C TYR A 369 13.54 30.32 -23.88
N LEU A 370 12.83 30.29 -25.01
CA LEU A 370 12.56 29.09 -25.81
C LEU A 370 13.26 29.24 -27.15
N ASN A 371 14.28 28.40 -27.41
CA ASN A 371 15.11 28.48 -28.61
C ASN A 371 15.65 29.91 -28.86
N ASN A 372 16.18 30.55 -27.81
CA ASN A 372 16.65 31.94 -27.78
C ASN A 372 15.59 33.04 -27.97
N LYS A 373 14.31 32.69 -28.18
CA LYS A 373 13.21 33.66 -28.17
C LYS A 373 12.78 33.93 -26.73
N GLU A 374 12.80 35.19 -26.33
CA GLU A 374 12.34 35.62 -25.00
C GLU A 374 10.83 35.37 -24.84
N ILE A 375 10.46 34.84 -23.68
CA ILE A 375 9.09 34.60 -23.21
C ILE A 375 8.98 35.17 -21.79
N GLU A 376 7.92 35.93 -21.52
CA GLU A 376 7.63 36.45 -20.19
C GLU A 376 6.78 35.46 -19.39
N LEU A 377 7.18 35.21 -18.13
CA LEU A 377 6.47 34.39 -17.16
C LEU A 377 5.46 35.22 -16.37
N ASP A 378 4.28 34.65 -16.12
CA ASP A 378 3.26 35.26 -15.25
C ASP A 378 3.80 35.51 -13.82
N VAL A 379 4.56 34.54 -13.30
CA VAL A 379 5.30 34.63 -12.03
C VAL A 379 6.71 34.03 -12.21
N PRO A 380 7.75 34.58 -11.57
CA PRO A 380 9.11 34.06 -11.70
C PRO A 380 9.21 32.59 -11.31
N ALA A 381 10.14 31.87 -11.93
CA ALA A 381 10.56 30.56 -11.44
C ALA A 381 11.22 30.71 -10.05
N LEU A 382 10.96 29.75 -9.16
CA LEU A 382 11.50 29.78 -7.80
C LEU A 382 12.08 28.43 -7.38
N ILE A 383 12.83 28.43 -6.28
CA ILE A 383 13.30 27.19 -5.64
C ILE A 383 12.53 27.01 -4.33
N GLN A 384 11.91 25.84 -4.15
CA GLN A 384 11.32 25.43 -2.89
C GLN A 384 11.79 24.01 -2.56
N ASN A 385 12.25 23.79 -1.32
CA ASN A 385 12.78 22.49 -0.85
C ASN A 385 13.81 21.86 -1.81
N GLY A 386 14.68 22.69 -2.40
CA GLY A 386 15.71 22.22 -3.33
C GLY A 386 15.19 21.80 -4.71
N ARG A 387 13.95 22.17 -5.08
CA ARG A 387 13.35 21.90 -6.39
C ARG A 387 12.98 23.19 -7.10
N THR A 388 13.28 23.27 -8.39
CA THR A 388 12.91 24.41 -9.25
C THR A 388 11.45 24.27 -9.70
N LEU A 389 10.64 25.26 -9.34
CA LEU A 389 9.23 25.33 -9.69
C LEU A 389 8.99 26.41 -10.74
N VAL A 390 8.22 26.07 -11.76
CA VAL A 390 7.90 26.96 -12.90
C VAL A 390 6.39 27.06 -13.11
N PRO A 391 5.86 28.19 -13.60
CA PRO A 391 4.45 28.30 -13.90
C PRO A 391 4.00 27.26 -14.91
N ILE A 392 2.88 26.57 -14.65
CA ILE A 392 2.27 25.59 -15.57
C ILE A 392 2.16 26.14 -17.00
N ARG A 393 1.72 27.40 -17.15
CA ARG A 393 1.49 28.03 -18.45
C ARG A 393 2.75 28.12 -19.30
N PHE A 394 3.92 28.16 -18.68
CA PHE A 394 5.19 28.16 -19.39
C PHE A 394 5.54 26.79 -19.96
N ILE A 395 5.11 25.70 -19.29
CA ILE A 395 5.26 24.34 -19.81
C ILE A 395 4.39 24.17 -21.06
N SER A 396 3.22 24.81 -21.10
CA SER A 396 2.36 24.84 -22.28
C SER A 396 3.09 25.38 -23.51
N GLY A 397 3.23 24.57 -24.55
CA GLY A 397 3.91 24.96 -25.80
C GLY A 397 5.44 24.85 -25.75
N SER A 398 6.01 24.45 -24.61
CA SER A 398 7.40 24.04 -24.49
C SER A 398 7.51 22.51 -24.70
N LEU A 399 8.59 22.04 -25.34
CA LEU A 399 8.91 20.61 -25.47
C LEU A 399 7.87 19.69 -26.17
N LYS A 400 7.02 20.23 -27.05
CA LYS A 400 5.95 19.47 -27.73
C LYS A 400 4.95 18.84 -26.74
N ALA A 401 4.53 19.62 -25.75
CA ALA A 401 3.49 19.22 -24.81
C ALA A 401 2.33 20.21 -24.84
N LYS A 402 1.11 19.66 -24.87
CA LYS A 402 -0.13 20.38 -24.62
C LYS A 402 -0.38 20.40 -23.11
N VAL A 403 -0.81 21.54 -22.58
CA VAL A 403 -1.14 21.68 -21.16
C VAL A 403 -2.53 22.29 -20.99
N ASP A 404 -3.39 21.59 -20.27
CA ASP A 404 -4.75 22.00 -19.91
C ASP A 404 -4.88 22.10 -18.38
N TRP A 405 -5.88 22.85 -17.90
CA TRP A 405 -6.21 22.97 -16.48
C TRP A 405 -7.64 22.50 -16.23
N ASP A 406 -7.78 21.52 -15.34
CA ASP A 406 -9.06 21.09 -14.79
C ASP A 406 -9.29 21.79 -13.45
N ALA A 407 -10.28 22.67 -13.41
CA ALA A 407 -10.60 23.47 -12.25
C ALA A 407 -11.44 22.72 -11.19
N ASP A 408 -12.21 21.72 -11.60
CA ASP A 408 -13.04 20.94 -10.68
C ASP A 408 -12.15 20.07 -9.81
N THR A 409 -11.13 19.48 -10.43
CA THR A 409 -10.17 18.65 -9.71
C THR A 409 -8.97 19.45 -9.21
N ASN A 410 -8.62 20.63 -9.74
CA ASN A 410 -7.33 21.31 -9.51
C ASN A 410 -6.13 20.59 -10.13
N THR A 411 -6.29 20.09 -11.35
CA THR A 411 -5.30 19.25 -12.05
C THR A 411 -4.73 19.92 -13.30
N VAL A 412 -3.40 19.88 -13.38
CA VAL A 412 -2.60 20.21 -14.57
C VAL A 412 -2.57 18.99 -15.47
N VAL A 413 -3.21 19.03 -16.63
CA VAL A 413 -3.19 17.91 -17.59
C VAL A 413 -2.16 18.21 -18.67
N ILE A 414 -1.17 17.33 -18.84
CA ILE A 414 -0.07 17.44 -19.79
C ILE A 414 -0.13 16.25 -20.75
N THR A 415 -0.16 16.52 -22.06
CA THR A 415 -0.15 15.48 -23.09
C THR A 415 0.98 15.74 -24.07
N LYS A 416 1.78 14.72 -24.34
CA LYS A 416 2.84 14.76 -25.35
C LYS A 416 2.24 14.75 -26.76
N GLU A 417 2.75 15.62 -27.63
CA GLU A 417 2.37 15.73 -29.04
C GLU A 417 3.19 14.82 -29.97
#